data_AF-A0A381ZHN9-F1
#
_entry.id   AF-A0A381ZHN9-F1
#
_cell.length_a   1.000
_cell.length_b   1.000
_cell.length_c   1.000
_cell.angle_alpha   90.00
_cell.angle_beta   90.00
_cell.angle_gamma   90.00
#
_symmetry.space_group_name_H-M   'P 1'
#
loop_
_entity.id
_entity.type
_entity.pdbx_description
1 polymer ?
#
loop_
_entity_poly.entity_id
_entity_poly.type
_entity_poly.pdbx_seq_one_letter_code
_entity_poly.pdbx_strand_id
1 'polypeptide(L)' 'MSHDLVIRNGLIVDGSGNRAFLGDIAVDEELITQVGKVDSAGYREIDA' A
#
# COMPACT_ATOMS: atom_id res chain seq x y z
N MET A 1 4.27 7.17 -12.79
CA MET A 1 5.16 7.92 -11.88
C MET A 1 5.47 7.00 -10.71
N SER A 2 6.64 7.12 -10.10
CA SER A 2 6.99 6.30 -8.93
C SER A 2 6.30 6.87 -7.69
N HIS A 3 5.86 5.99 -6.80
CA HIS A 3 5.41 6.41 -5.46
C HIS A 3 6.59 6.65 -4.53
N ASP A 4 6.39 7.31 -3.40
CA ASP A 4 7.44 7.49 -2.38
C ASP A 4 7.73 6.20 -1.63
N LEU A 5 6.67 5.53 -1.17
CA LEU A 5 6.74 4.24 -0.51
C LEU A 5 5.66 3.32 -1.07
N VAL A 6 6.04 2.07 -1.37
CA VAL A 6 5.06 1.00 -1.57
C VAL A 6 5.30 -0.11 -0.55
N ILE A 7 4.26 -0.41 0.23
CA ILE A 7 4.22 -1.56 1.13
C ILE A 7 3.59 -2.70 0.35
N ARG A 8 4.30 -3.81 0.20
CA ARG A 8 3.97 -4.95 -0.66
C ARG A 8 3.40 -6.12 0.13
N ASN A 9 2.51 -6.88 -0.50
CA ASN A 9 2.03 -8.20 -0.05
C ASN A 9 1.42 -8.24 1.36
N GLY A 10 0.90 -7.12 1.85
CA GLY A 10 0.36 -7.01 3.20
C GLY A 10 -1.02 -7.63 3.34
N LEU A 11 -1.32 -8.15 4.54
CA LEU A 11 -2.70 -8.40 4.98
C LEU A 11 -3.25 -7.11 5.63
N ILE A 12 -4.05 -6.36 4.88
CA ILE A 12 -4.51 -5.02 5.23
C ILE A 12 -5.73 -5.09 6.15
N VAL A 13 -5.66 -4.37 7.27
CA VAL A 13 -6.78 -4.09 8.19
C VAL A 13 -7.01 -2.58 8.19
N ASP A 14 -8.15 -2.13 7.64
CA ASP A 14 -8.42 -0.71 7.35
C ASP A 14 -9.12 0.07 8.48
N GLY A 15 -9.39 -0.58 9.62
CA GLY A 15 -10.06 0.03 10.77
C GLY A 15 -11.57 0.21 10.63
N SER A 16 -12.19 -0.14 9.49
CA SER A 16 -13.65 -0.05 9.28
C SER A 16 -14.45 -1.16 9.97
N GLY A 17 -13.78 -2.22 10.44
CA GLY A 17 -14.39 -3.44 10.98
C GLY A 17 -14.70 -4.50 9.93
N ASN A 18 -14.39 -4.23 8.65
CA ASN A 18 -14.45 -5.23 7.59
C ASN A 18 -13.35 -6.30 7.76
N ARG A 19 -13.52 -7.43 7.04
CA ARG A 19 -12.50 -8.47 7.01
C ARG A 19 -11.22 -7.95 6.36
N ALA A 20 -10.08 -8.38 6.88
CA ALA A 20 -8.79 -8.11 6.31
C ALA A 20 -8.68 -8.68 4.88
N PHE A 21 -7.87 -8.05 4.04
CA PHE A 21 -7.64 -8.48 2.66
C PHE A 21 -6.17 -8.32 2.26
N LEU A 22 -5.72 -9.15 1.32
CA LEU A 22 -4.35 -9.05 0.80
C LEU A 22 -4.24 -7.90 -0.20
N GLY A 23 -3.15 -7.13 -0.10
CA GLY A 23 -2.85 -6.07 -1.06
C GLY A 23 -1.61 -5.27 -0.71
N ASP A 24 -1.36 -4.28 -1.55
CA ASP A 24 -0.30 -3.30 -1.40
C ASP A 24 -0.89 -1.95 -0.95
N ILE A 25 -0.02 -1.08 -0.45
CA ILE A 25 -0.34 0.30 -0.10
C ILE A 25 0.70 1.22 -0.72
N ALA A 26 0.26 2.18 -1.52
CA ALA A 26 1.10 3.26 -2.03
C ALA A 26 0.93 4.51 -1.18
N VAL A 27 2.05 5.14 -0.85
CA VAL A 27 2.13 6.39 -0.11
C VAL A 27 2.93 7.39 -0.92
N ASP A 28 2.38 8.58 -1.07
CA ASP A 28 3.05 9.75 -1.64
C ASP A 28 3.00 10.87 -0.60
N GLU A 29 4.16 11.46 -0.31
CA GLU A 29 4.39 12.40 0.78
C GLU A 29 3.93 11.83 2.14
N GLU A 30 2.79 12.29 2.64
CA GLU A 30 2.20 11.88 3.92
C GLU A 30 0.83 11.22 3.75
N LEU A 31 0.43 10.92 2.51
CA LEU A 31 -0.91 10.44 2.17
C LEU A 31 -0.86 9.05 1.52
N ILE A 32 -1.83 8.22 1.91
CA ILE A 32 -2.12 6.98 1.19
C ILE A 32 -2.83 7.36 -0.11
N THR A 33 -2.21 7.06 -1.25
CA THR A 33 -2.75 7.41 -2.58
C THR A 33 -3.37 6.21 -3.29
N GLN A 34 -3.01 4.99 -2.90
CA GLN A 34 -3.62 3.77 -3.44
C GLN A 34 -3.59 2.62 -2.43
N VAL A 35 -4.66 1.82 -2.43
CA VAL A 35 -4.80 0.60 -1.61
C VAL A 35 -5.28 -0.53 -2.51
N GLY A 36 -4.71 -1.72 -2.35
CA GLY A 36 -5.00 -2.89 -3.18
C GLY A 36 -3.83 -3.21 -4.09
N LYS A 37 -4.05 -3.61 -5.35
CA LYS A 37 -2.94 -3.90 -6.25
C LYS A 37 -2.28 -2.60 -6.71
N VAL A 38 -0.97 -2.46 -6.50
CA VAL A 38 -0.19 -1.30 -6.96
C VAL A 38 0.79 -1.75 -8.05
N ASP A 39 0.49 -1.45 -9.31
CA ASP A 39 1.34 -1.88 -10.45
C ASP A 39 2.61 -1.02 -10.61
N SER A 40 2.61 0.20 -10.07
CA SER A 40 3.77 1.12 -10.06
C SER A 40 4.77 0.73 -8.97
N ALA A 41 6.06 1.00 -9.23
CA ALA A 41 7.11 0.89 -8.23
C ALA A 41 7.11 2.08 -7.26
N GLY A 42 7.64 1.86 -6.05
CA GLY A 42 7.99 2.91 -5.10
C GLY A 42 9.48 3.25 -5.14
N TYR A 43 9.85 4.47 -4.73
CA TYR A 43 11.24 4.83 -4.46
C TYR A 43 11.82 3.99 -3.33
N ARG A 44 10.97 3.67 -2.35
CA ARG A 44 11.22 2.65 -1.33
C ARG A 44 10.13 1.60 -1.38
N GLU A 45 10.53 0.34 -1.24
CA GLU A 45 9.58 -0.76 -1.09
C GLU A 45 9.86 -1.55 0.19
N ILE A 46 8.79 -2.02 0.84
CA ILE A 46 8.84 -2.84 2.04
C ILE A 46 7.93 -4.05 1.80
N ASP A 47 8.44 -5.26 2.06
CA ASP A 47 7.65 -6.50 2.08
C ASP A 47 7.10 -6.71 3.50
N ALA A 48 5.77 -6.84 3.63
CA ALA A 48 5.05 -6.77 4.89
C ALA A 48 4.81 -8.11 5.60
#